data_AF-A0A840V0R2-F1
#
_entry.id   AF-A0A840V0R2-F1
#
_cell.length_a   1.000
_cell.length_b   1.000
_cell.length_c   1.000
_cell.angle_alpha   90.00
_cell.angle_beta   90.00
_cell.angle_gamma   90.00
#
_symmetry.space_group_name_H-M   'P 1'
#
loop_
_entity.id
_entity.type
_entity.pdbx_description
1 polymer ?
#
loop_
_entity_poly.entity_id
_entity_poly.type
_entity_poly.pdbx_seq_one_letter_code
_entity_poly.pdbx_strand_id
1 'polypeptide(L)'
;MKRIGTTSTGSVIVEMTTQEFEALQQLQVGAPSNGKKATTTQEAPPKMTHSERVTYVAERLQKLGPKKKDGVIRSIEAMFQFGGGIESAEIDRLLTTLQKKKFFTISTDGRVGYNKG
;
A
#
# COMPACT_ATOMS: atom_id res chain seq x y z
N MET A 1 47.97 -4.29 0.78
CA MET A 1 47.43 -4.45 -0.58
C MET A 1 46.41 -3.34 -0.81
N LYS A 2 46.55 -2.51 -1.87
CA LYS A 2 45.73 -1.29 -2.09
C LYS A 2 44.54 -1.60 -3.00
N ARG A 3 43.32 -1.19 -2.63
CA ARG A 3 42.08 -1.36 -3.41
C ARG A 3 41.32 -0.03 -3.48
N ILE A 4 40.76 0.28 -4.66
CA ILE A 4 40.13 1.56 -5.01
C ILE A 4 38.60 1.42 -4.93
N GLY A 5 37.93 2.29 -4.18
CA GLY A 5 36.47 2.47 -4.23
C GLY A 5 36.11 3.62 -5.17
N THR A 6 35.05 3.47 -5.97
CA THR A 6 34.51 4.54 -6.84
C THR A 6 33.23 5.08 -6.24
N THR A 7 33.14 6.41 -6.07
CA THR A 7 31.91 7.12 -5.70
C THR A 7 31.53 8.09 -6.82
N SER A 8 30.24 8.41 -6.95
CA SER A 8 29.60 9.01 -8.13
C SER A 8 30.01 10.45 -8.50
N THR A 9 31.05 11.01 -7.88
CA THR A 9 31.59 12.35 -8.20
C THR A 9 33.09 12.33 -8.50
N GLY A 10 33.71 11.15 -8.55
CA GLY A 10 35.13 10.97 -8.87
C GLY A 10 35.79 9.94 -7.96
N SER A 11 36.91 9.38 -8.40
CA SER A 11 37.67 8.38 -7.63
C SER A 11 38.37 9.04 -6.44
N VAL A 12 37.74 8.97 -5.26
CA VAL A 12 38.39 9.32 -3.99
C VAL A 12 38.92 8.03 -3.36
N ILE A 13 40.25 7.95 -3.19
CA ILE A 13 40.90 6.83 -2.50
C ILE A 13 40.75 7.07 -1.00
N VAL A 14 39.84 6.34 -0.37
CA VAL A 14 39.68 6.37 1.09
C VAL A 14 40.33 5.12 1.67
N GLU A 15 41.27 5.29 2.60
CA GLU A 15 41.83 4.18 3.38
C GLU A 15 40.82 3.82 4.48
N MET A 16 40.04 2.75 4.26
CA MET A 16 39.13 2.19 5.26
C MET A 16 39.63 0.80 5.68
N THR A 17 39.41 0.46 6.95
CA THR A 17 39.79 -0.87 7.45
C THR A 17 38.82 -1.94 6.93
N THR A 18 39.26 -3.20 6.86
CA THR A 18 38.43 -4.30 6.34
C THR A 18 37.10 -4.43 7.08
N GLN A 19 37.11 -4.18 8.40
CA GLN A 19 35.89 -4.19 9.23
C GLN A 19 34.89 -3.10 8.82
N GLU A 20 35.36 -1.91 8.47
CA GLU A 20 34.48 -0.81 8.07
C GLU A 20 33.89 -1.02 6.67
N PHE A 21 34.65 -1.63 5.76
CA PHE A 21 34.14 -2.03 4.46
C PHE A 21 33.06 -3.12 4.59
N GLU A 22 33.23 -4.07 5.50
CA GLU A 22 32.26 -5.13 5.75
C GLU A 22 30.97 -4.60 6.40
N ALA A 23 31.10 -3.66 7.34
CA ALA A 23 29.96 -2.99 7.98
C ALA A 23 29.12 -2.17 6.98
N LEU A 24 29.79 -1.48 6.04
CA LEU A 24 29.11 -0.76 4.95
C LEU A 24 28.37 -1.71 4.00
N GLN A 25 28.92 -2.90 3.75
CA GLN A 25 28.29 -3.91 2.91
C GLN A 25 27.05 -4.52 3.60
N GLN A 26 27.13 -4.77 4.92
CA GLN A 26 26.00 -5.27 5.72
C GLN A 26 24.81 -4.29 5.76
N LEU A 27 25.07 -2.99 5.77
CA LEU A 27 24.00 -1.98 5.68
C LEU A 27 23.28 -1.96 4.33
N GLN A 28 23.89 -2.50 3.27
CA GLN A 28 23.29 -2.55 1.93
C GLN A 28 22.55 -3.86 1.63
N VAL A 29 22.76 -4.91 2.43
CA VAL A 29 22.07 -6.22 2.31
C VAL A 29 21.08 -6.45 3.46
N GLY A 30 20.18 -5.50 3.68
CA GLY A 30 18.99 -5.70 4.50
C GLY A 30 17.96 -6.58 3.78
N ALA A 31 18.10 -7.91 3.85
CA ALA A 31 16.99 -8.83 3.60
C ALA A 31 17.16 -10.14 4.38
N PRO A 32 16.32 -10.41 5.40
CA PRO A 32 15.91 -11.77 5.70
C PRO A 32 14.81 -12.17 4.71
N SER A 33 15.19 -12.86 3.65
CA SER A 33 14.29 -13.62 2.80
C SER A 33 13.75 -14.81 3.57
N ASN A 34 12.54 -14.69 4.13
CA ASN A 34 11.66 -15.84 4.37
C ASN A 34 10.48 -15.75 3.40
N GLY A 35 10.30 -16.81 2.63
CA GLY A 35 9.63 -16.80 1.34
C GLY A 35 8.15 -16.41 1.37
N LYS A 36 7.76 -15.59 0.40
CA LYS A 36 6.56 -15.73 -0.44
C LYS A 36 6.74 -14.80 -1.65
N LYS A 37 6.67 -15.37 -2.86
CA LYS A 37 6.64 -14.64 -4.13
C LYS A 37 5.58 -13.54 -4.05
N ALA A 38 6.00 -12.29 -4.08
CA ALA A 38 5.18 -11.16 -4.50
C ALA A 38 6.11 -10.11 -5.11
N THR A 39 5.98 -9.99 -6.42
CA THR A 39 6.65 -9.05 -7.31
C THR A 39 6.28 -7.61 -6.96
N THR A 40 7.27 -6.72 -7.10
CA THR A 40 7.17 -5.26 -7.29
C THR A 40 7.06 -4.36 -6.04
N THR A 41 8.22 -3.81 -5.69
CA THR A 41 8.52 -2.37 -5.62
C THR A 41 7.39 -1.44 -5.20
N GLN A 42 7.53 -0.85 -4.01
CA GLN A 42 7.52 0.60 -3.77
C GLN A 42 7.52 0.80 -2.25
N GLU A 43 8.54 1.47 -1.73
CA GLU A 43 8.47 2.12 -0.42
C GLU A 43 7.36 3.18 -0.49
N ALA A 44 6.34 3.02 0.35
CA ALA A 44 5.33 4.03 0.67
C ALA A 44 4.86 3.75 2.10
N PRO A 45 4.43 4.78 2.86
CA PRO A 45 4.20 4.72 4.31
C PRO A 45 3.15 3.65 4.63
N PRO A 46 3.14 3.09 5.86
CA PRO A 46 2.76 1.70 6.14
C PRO A 46 1.57 1.28 5.29
N LYS A 47 1.87 0.50 4.24
CA LYS A 47 0.86 0.04 3.28
C LYS A 47 -0.09 -0.87 4.03
N MET A 48 -1.17 -0.29 4.56
CA MET A 48 -2.32 -1.05 5.09
C MET A 48 -2.58 -2.20 4.13
N THR A 49 -2.58 -3.40 4.67
CA THR A 49 -2.91 -4.59 3.88
C THR A 49 -4.28 -4.42 3.26
N HIS A 50 -4.55 -5.10 2.13
CA HIS A 50 -5.86 -4.99 1.46
C HIS A 50 -7.02 -5.26 2.44
N SER A 51 -6.84 -6.19 3.38
CA SER A 51 -7.81 -6.46 4.45
C SER A 51 -8.03 -5.27 5.38
N GLU A 52 -6.99 -4.56 5.78
CA GLU A 52 -7.11 -3.35 6.62
C GLU A 52 -7.79 -2.21 5.86
N ARG A 53 -7.45 -2.02 4.58
CA ARG A 53 -8.13 -1.02 3.73
C ARG A 53 -9.61 -1.33 3.59
N VAL A 54 -9.98 -2.60 3.41
CA VAL A 54 -11.39 -3.04 3.35
C VAL A 54 -12.11 -2.73 4.66
N THR A 55 -11.51 -3.06 5.82
CA THR A 55 -12.12 -2.77 7.12
C THR A 55 -12.28 -1.27 7.36
N TYR A 56 -11.23 -0.49 7.09
CA TYR A 56 -11.26 0.97 7.19
C TYR A 56 -12.37 1.58 6.33
N VAL A 57 -12.46 1.17 5.06
CA VAL A 57 -13.51 1.63 4.15
C VAL A 57 -14.89 1.18 4.64
N ALA A 58 -15.04 -0.05 5.14
CA ALA A 58 -16.31 -0.56 5.66
C ALA A 58 -16.84 0.32 6.81
N GLU A 59 -16.01 0.58 7.82
CA GLU A 59 -16.38 1.41 8.97
C GLU A 59 -16.73 2.84 8.56
N ARG A 60 -15.97 3.41 7.63
CA ARG A 60 -16.21 4.77 7.16
C ARG A 60 -17.46 4.88 6.29
N LEU A 61 -17.71 3.91 5.41
CA LEU A 61 -18.94 3.84 4.63
C LEU A 61 -20.16 3.62 5.51
N GLN A 62 -20.04 2.85 6.59
CA GLN A 62 -21.12 2.70 7.58
C GLN A 62 -21.44 4.03 8.29
N LYS A 63 -20.41 4.83 8.61
CA LYS A 63 -20.58 6.16 9.22
C LYS A 63 -21.17 7.19 8.25
N LEU A 64 -20.68 7.24 7.02
CA LEU A 64 -21.15 8.19 5.99
C LEU A 64 -22.53 7.81 5.43
N GLY A 65 -22.83 6.52 5.37
CA GLY A 65 -24.09 5.97 4.85
C GLY A 65 -24.48 6.44 3.44
N PRO A 66 -23.57 6.52 2.44
CA PRO A 66 -23.93 6.97 1.11
C PRO A 66 -24.97 6.02 0.49
N LYS A 67 -26.12 6.58 0.08
CA LYS A 67 -27.26 5.81 -0.44
C LYS A 67 -27.13 5.41 -1.92
N LYS A 68 -26.06 5.82 -2.60
CA LYS A 68 -25.87 5.63 -4.05
C LYS A 68 -24.47 5.10 -4.36
N LYS A 69 -24.33 4.32 -5.44
CA LYS A 69 -23.05 3.77 -5.91
C LYS A 69 -22.00 4.86 -6.16
N ASP A 70 -22.35 5.91 -6.89
CA ASP A 70 -21.45 7.06 -7.12
C ASP A 70 -20.99 7.72 -5.82
N GLY A 71 -21.90 7.81 -4.83
CA GLY A 71 -21.57 8.33 -3.51
C GLY A 71 -20.56 7.46 -2.77
N VAL A 72 -20.65 6.13 -2.90
CA VAL A 72 -19.66 5.20 -2.35
C VAL A 72 -18.31 5.39 -3.02
N ILE A 73 -18.26 5.43 -4.35
CA ILE A 73 -17.01 5.60 -5.11
C ILE A 73 -16.32 6.91 -4.70
N ARG A 74 -17.05 8.03 -4.73
CA ARG A 74 -16.53 9.34 -4.36
C ARG A 74 -16.08 9.41 -2.90
N SER A 75 -16.78 8.70 -2.01
CA SER A 75 -16.38 8.58 -0.60
C SER A 75 -15.06 7.82 -0.47
N ILE A 76 -14.88 6.72 -1.22
CA ILE A 76 -13.63 5.94 -1.21
C ILE A 76 -12.49 6.78 -1.78
N GLU A 77 -12.68 7.48 -2.89
CA GLU A 77 -11.68 8.40 -3.45
C GLU A 77 -11.26 9.46 -2.42
N ALA A 78 -12.25 10.10 -1.77
CA ALA A 78 -12.00 11.09 -0.74
C ALA A 78 -11.31 10.52 0.52
N MET A 79 -11.49 9.23 0.82
CA MET A 79 -10.78 8.56 1.92
C MET A 79 -9.28 8.38 1.63
N PHE A 80 -8.91 8.19 0.36
CA PHE A 80 -7.52 7.97 -0.05
C PHE A 80 -6.86 9.20 -0.69
N GLN A 81 -7.57 10.31 -0.88
CA GLN A 81 -7.04 11.54 -1.51
C GLN A 81 -5.77 12.07 -0.82
N PHE A 82 -5.68 11.96 0.51
CA PHE A 82 -4.54 12.44 1.30
C PHE A 82 -3.36 11.45 1.33
N GLY A 83 -3.57 10.22 0.85
CA GLY A 83 -2.57 9.14 0.87
C GLY A 83 -1.97 8.83 -0.51
N GLY A 84 -2.12 9.74 -1.49
CA GLY A 84 -1.68 9.52 -2.87
C GLY A 84 -2.78 9.05 -3.83
N GLY A 85 -4.04 9.07 -3.40
CA GLY A 85 -5.18 8.67 -4.22
C GLY A 85 -5.35 7.15 -4.32
N ILE A 86 -6.39 6.75 -5.03
CA ILE A 86 -6.70 5.34 -5.28
C ILE A 86 -7.11 5.17 -6.74
N GLU A 87 -6.59 4.14 -7.39
CA GLU A 87 -6.95 3.83 -8.77
C GLU A 87 -8.36 3.25 -8.86
N SER A 88 -9.08 3.57 -9.93
CA SER A 88 -10.45 3.09 -10.18
C SER A 88 -10.56 1.56 -10.14
N ALA A 89 -9.53 0.85 -10.61
CA ALA A 89 -9.46 -0.61 -10.56
C ALA A 89 -9.38 -1.15 -9.11
N GLU A 90 -8.70 -0.43 -8.22
CA GLU A 90 -8.62 -0.80 -6.79
C GLU A 90 -9.94 -0.47 -6.06
N ILE A 91 -10.62 0.62 -6.43
CA ILE A 91 -11.97 0.91 -5.93
C ILE A 91 -12.93 -0.23 -6.27
N ASP A 92 -12.88 -0.73 -7.52
CA ASP A 92 -13.73 -1.83 -7.96
C ASP A 92 -13.44 -3.14 -7.23
N ARG A 93 -12.15 -3.43 -6.97
CA ARG A 93 -11.72 -4.56 -6.12
C ARG A 93 -12.26 -4.43 -4.70
N LEU A 94 -12.14 -3.25 -4.08
CA LEU A 94 -12.69 -2.98 -2.75
C LEU A 94 -14.20 -3.20 -2.74
N LEU A 95 -14.92 -2.63 -3.72
CA LEU A 95 -16.38 -2.80 -3.86
C LEU A 95 -16.76 -4.28 -3.92
N THR A 96 -16.07 -5.05 -4.77
CA THR A 96 -16.30 -6.48 -4.93
C THR A 96 -16.04 -7.24 -3.64
N THR A 97 -14.95 -6.93 -2.93
CA THR A 97 -14.63 -7.56 -1.64
C THR A 97 -15.65 -7.21 -0.56
N LEU A 98 -16.10 -5.95 -0.49
CA LEU A 98 -17.11 -5.49 0.46
C LEU A 98 -18.48 -6.15 0.21
N GLN A 99 -18.87 -6.29 -1.07
CA GLN A 99 -20.09 -7.01 -1.45
C GLN A 99 -20.00 -8.50 -1.12
N LYS A 100 -18.85 -9.15 -1.40
CA LYS A 100 -18.62 -10.57 -1.02
C LYS A 100 -18.72 -10.79 0.49
N LYS A 101 -18.22 -9.84 1.28
CA LYS A 101 -18.36 -9.85 2.75
C LYS A 101 -19.76 -9.47 3.24
N LYS A 102 -20.73 -9.19 2.35
CA LYS A 102 -22.10 -8.78 2.66
C LYS A 102 -22.21 -7.53 3.55
N PHE A 103 -21.23 -6.62 3.50
CA PHE A 103 -21.28 -5.35 4.24
C PHE A 103 -22.34 -4.40 3.69
N PHE A 104 -22.47 -4.36 2.36
CA PHE A 104 -23.52 -3.60 1.69
C PHE A 104 -23.94 -4.31 0.42
N THR A 105 -25.11 -3.96 -0.08
CA THR A 105 -25.68 -4.46 -1.32
C THR A 105 -26.01 -3.29 -2.23
N ILE A 106 -25.65 -3.37 -3.50
CA ILE A 106 -26.03 -2.37 -4.49
C ILE A 106 -27.24 -2.92 -5.24
N SER A 107 -28.39 -2.25 -5.14
CA SER A 107 -29.59 -2.56 -5.91
C SER A 107 -29.41 -2.15 -7.38
N THR A 108 -30.19 -2.74 -8.28
CA THR A 108 -30.24 -2.39 -9.71
C THR A 108 -30.59 -0.92 -9.98
N ASP A 109 -31.26 -0.25 -9.04
CA ASP A 109 -31.53 1.20 -9.06
C ASP A 109 -30.29 2.06 -8.72
N GLY A 110 -29.12 1.44 -8.51
CA GLY A 110 -27.89 2.13 -8.08
C GLY A 110 -27.89 2.54 -6.60
N ARG A 111 -28.91 2.15 -5.84
CA ARG A 111 -29.00 2.40 -4.40
C ARG A 111 -28.13 1.43 -3.61
N VAL A 112 -27.51 1.93 -2.55
CA VAL A 112 -26.64 1.15 -1.66
C VAL A 112 -27.40 0.93 -0.35
N GLY A 113 -27.69 -0.33 -0.06
CA GLY A 113 -28.25 -0.78 1.21
C GLY A 113 -27.14 -1.31 2.11
N TYR A 114 -27.01 -0.77 3.31
CA TYR A 114 -26.09 -1.30 4.33
C TYR A 114 -26.81 -2.34 5.15
N ASN A 115 -26.27 -3.56 5.18
CA ASN A 115 -26.80 -4.58 6.07
C ASN A 115 -26.19 -4.32 7.45
N LYS A 116 -26.92 -3.58 8.30
CA LYS A 116 -26.57 -3.51 9.73
C LYS A 116 -26.80 -4.90 10.29
N GLY A 117 -25.72 -5.65 10.47
CA GLY A 117 -25.72 -6.80 11.39
C GLY A 117 -26.11 -6.33 12.78
#